data_AF-A0A1R3J0U8-F1
#
_entry.id   AF-A0A1R3J0U8-F1
#
_cell.length_a   1.000
_cell.length_b   1.000
_cell.length_c   1.000
_cell.angle_alpha   90.00
_cell.angle_beta   90.00
_cell.angle_gamma   90.00
#
_symmetry.space_group_name_H-M   'P 1'
#
loop_
_entity.id
_entity.type
_entity.pdbx_description
1 polymer ?
#
loop_
_entity_poly.entity_id
_entity_poly.type
_entity_poly.pdbx_seq_one_letter_code
_entity_poly.pdbx_strand_id
1 'polypeptide(L)' 'MPEFEKYDGAKNPRDHILSFQNKMAPFSTDDKFLMYSFMFSLTGSTGLGSDFYGYDQASLIFKTGL' A
#
# COMPACT_ATOMS: atom_id res chain seq x y z
N MET A 1 1.35 -13.29 2.36
CA MET A 1 0.74 -11.94 2.26
C MET A 1 -0.67 -12.04 2.83
N PRO A 2 -1.08 -11.23 3.80
CA PRO A 2 -2.47 -11.24 4.27
C PRO A 2 -3.43 -11.00 3.10
N GLU A 3 -4.63 -11.58 3.13
CA GLU A 3 -5.62 -11.30 2.10
C GLU A 3 -6.22 -9.90 2.30
N PHE A 4 -6.20 -9.11 1.24
CA PHE A 4 -6.77 -7.77 1.18
C PHE A 4 -7.79 -7.70 0.06
N GLU A 5 -8.91 -7.05 0.35
CA GLU A 5 -9.69 -6.45 -0.72
C GLU A 5 -8.87 -5.29 -1.29
N LYS A 6 -8.66 -5.27 -2.60
CA LYS A 6 -7.91 -4.20 -3.23
C LYS A 6 -8.75 -2.94 -3.32
N TYR A 7 -8.13 -1.80 -3.05
CA TYR A 7 -8.79 -0.51 -3.17
C TYR A 7 -8.98 -0.14 -4.64
N ASP A 8 -10.23 -0.06 -5.08
CA ASP A 8 -10.63 0.25 -6.46
C ASP A 8 -10.91 1.74 -6.70
N GLY A 9 -10.79 2.58 -5.67
CA GLY A 9 -11.11 4.02 -5.76
C GLY A 9 -12.59 4.36 -5.59
N ALA A 10 -13.48 3.37 -5.47
CA ALA A 10 -14.92 3.60 -5.31
C ALA A 10 -15.33 3.78 -3.84
N LYS A 11 -14.60 3.14 -2.91
CA LYS A 11 -14.86 3.21 -1.46
C LYS A 11 -14.17 4.43 -0.83
N ASN A 12 -14.54 4.75 0.41
CA ASN A 12 -13.84 5.78 1.17
C ASN A 12 -12.37 5.36 1.42
N PRO A 13 -11.37 6.17 1.04
CA PRO A 13 -9.95 5.82 1.20
C PRO A 13 -9.54 5.64 2.67
N ARG A 14 -10.23 6.30 3.62
CA ARG A 14 -9.93 6.13 5.06
C ARG A 14 -10.20 4.72 5.55
N ASP A 15 -11.27 4.09 5.05
CA ASP A 15 -11.65 2.74 5.45
C ASP A 15 -10.62 1.72 4.95
N HIS A 16 -10.07 1.95 3.76
CA HIS A 16 -8.95 1.15 3.22
C HIS A 16 -7.70 1.25 4.09
N ILE A 17 -7.29 2.47 4.45
CA ILE A 17 -6.11 2.71 5.28
C ILE A 17 -6.26 2.05 6.66
N LEU A 18 -7.41 2.19 7.31
CA LEU A 18 -7.70 1.56 8.61
C LEU A 18 -7.65 0.03 8.53
N SER A 19 -8.27 -0.55 7.50
CA SER A 19 -8.25 -2.00 7.25
C SER A 19 -6.81 -2.50 7.02
N PHE A 20 -6.03 -1.76 6.22
CA PHE A 20 -4.64 -2.08 5.94
C PHE A 20 -3.79 -2.05 7.23
N GLN A 21 -3.88 -0.98 8.01
CA GLN A 21 -3.14 -0.82 9.27
C GLN A 21 -3.45 -1.96 10.26
N ASN A 22 -4.72 -2.29 10.46
CA ASN A 22 -5.12 -3.35 11.40
C ASN A 22 -4.57 -4.72 10.99
N LYS A 23 -4.63 -5.04 9.69
CA LYS A 23 -4.09 -6.31 9.15
C LYS A 23 -2.57 -6.36 9.16
N MET A 24 -1.92 -5.21 9.10
CA MET A 24 -0.46 -5.08 9.04
C MET A 24 0.21 -4.83 10.39
N ALA A 25 -0.56 -4.66 11.47
CA ALA A 25 -0.03 -4.48 12.82
C ALA A 25 1.04 -5.53 13.23
N PRO A 26 0.92 -6.84 12.87
CA PRO A 26 1.97 -7.81 13.20
C PRO A 26 3.31 -7.60 12.46
N PHE A 27 3.30 -6.83 11.37
CA PHE A 27 4.44 -6.54 10.51
C PHE A 27 4.94 -5.10 10.66
N SER A 28 4.54 -4.40 11.73
CA SER A 28 4.78 -2.97 11.92
C SER A 28 6.26 -2.57 11.98
N THR A 29 7.18 -3.53 12.11
CA THR A 29 8.63 -3.31 12.18
C THR A 29 9.35 -3.56 10.85
N ASP A 30 8.64 -4.01 9.81
CA ASP A 30 9.22 -4.28 8.49
C ASP A 30 8.68 -3.28 7.45
N ASP A 31 9.29 -2.09 7.43
CA ASP A 31 8.88 -0.98 6.56
C ASP A 31 8.84 -1.35 5.06
N LYS A 32 9.76 -2.20 4.61
CA LYS A 32 9.82 -2.65 3.21
C LYS A 32 8.63 -3.54 2.89
N PHE A 33 8.31 -4.47 3.80
CA PHE A 33 7.14 -5.33 3.65
C PHE A 33 5.83 -4.53 3.69
N LEU A 34 5.73 -3.55 4.59
CA LEU A 34 4.58 -2.64 4.67
C LEU A 34 4.39 -1.86 3.37
N MET A 35 5.44 -1.23 2.85
CA MET A 35 5.36 -0.44 1.62
C MET A 35 5.00 -1.29 0.40
N TYR A 36 5.64 -2.45 0.23
CA TYR A 36 5.32 -3.37 -0.86
C TYR A 36 3.86 -3.84 -0.80
N SER A 37 3.40 -4.20 0.40
CA SER A 37 2.03 -4.69 0.59
C SER A 37 0.99 -3.59 0.41
N PHE A 38 1.31 -2.35 0.79
CA PHE A 38 0.44 -1.20 0.55
C PHE A 38 0.25 -0.96 -0.95
N MET A 39 1.34 -0.97 -1.73
CA MET A 39 1.25 -0.87 -3.20
C MET A 39 0.41 -2.01 -3.80
N PHE A 40 0.61 -3.25 -3.35
CA PHE A 40 -0.18 -4.40 -3.81
C PHE A 40 -1.68 -4.29 -3.47
N SER A 41 -2.01 -3.58 -2.39
CA SER A 41 -3.39 -3.39 -1.91
C SER A 41 -4.23 -2.44 -2.79
N LEU A 42 -3.63 -1.79 -3.80
CA LEU A 42 -4.33 -0.87 -4.71
C LEU A 42 -4.68 -1.57 -6.04
N THR A 43 -5.92 -1.43 -6.52
CA THR A 43 -6.35 -1.92 -7.84
C THR A 43 -5.71 -1.06 -8.93
N GLY A 44 -5.12 -1.68 -9.95
CA GLY A 44 -4.36 -0.97 -10.99
C GLY A 44 -2.84 -0.91 -10.76
N SER A 45 -2.33 -1.37 -9.60
CA SER A 45 -0.88 -1.62 -9.43
C SER A 45 -0.34 -2.70 -10.40
N THR A 46 -1.22 -3.45 -11.07
CA THR A 46 -0.87 -4.41 -12.12
C THR A 46 -0.59 -3.78 -13.49
N GLY A 47 -0.29 -2.48 -13.57
CA GLY A 47 -0.06 -1.79 -14.86
C GLY A 47 1.35 -1.24 -15.12
N LEU A 48 2.03 -0.68 -14.12
CA LEU A 48 3.33 0.01 -14.29
C LEU A 48 4.13 -0.02 -12.97
N GLY A 49 4.35 -1.23 -12.42
CA GLY A 49 4.97 -1.41 -11.09
C GLY A 49 6.04 -2.50 -11.02
N SER A 50 6.46 -3.06 -12.16
CA SER A 50 7.73 -3.80 -12.28
C SER A 50 8.93 -2.87 -12.52
N ASP A 51 8.68 -1.59 -12.76
CA ASP A 51 9.70 -0.63 -13.15
C ASP A 51 9.83 0.40 -12.04
N PHE A 52 11.08 0.64 -11.62
CA PHE A 52 11.57 1.42 -10.47
C PHE A 52 10.77 2.68 -10.05
N TYR A 53 10.01 3.30 -10.95
CA TYR A 53 9.18 4.49 -10.70
C TYR A 53 8.12 4.34 -9.61
N GLY A 54 7.44 3.18 -9.52
CA GLY A 54 6.38 2.98 -8.52
C GLY A 54 6.91 2.97 -7.08
N TYR A 55 8.11 2.42 -6.89
CA TYR A 55 8.77 2.35 -5.59
C TYR A 55 9.27 3.73 -5.12
N ASP A 56 9.81 4.54 -6.03
CA ASP A 56 10.24 5.90 -5.72
C ASP A 56 9.07 6.81 -5.35
N GLN A 57 7.91 6.67 -6.02
CA GLN A 57 6.73 7.47 -5.71
C GLN A 57 6.10 7.07 -4.36
N ALA A 58 6.01 5.77 -4.06
CA ALA A 58 5.56 5.30 -2.75
C ALA A 58 6.53 5.71 -1.63
N SER A 59 7.84 5.61 -1.87
CA SER A 59 8.87 6.10 -0.94
C SER A 59 8.76 7.61 -0.71
N LEU A 60 8.42 8.40 -1.73
CA LEU A 60 8.24 9.84 -1.60
C LEU A 60 7.03 10.18 -0.72
N ILE A 61 5.88 9.54 -0.94
CA ILE A 61 4.66 9.73 -0.14
C ILE A 61 4.92 9.43 1.34
N PHE A 62 5.56 8.30 1.64
CA PHE A 62 5.90 7.95 3.02
C PHE A 62 6.97 8.86 3.65
N LYS A 63 7.89 9.41 2.85
CA LYS A 63 8.89 10.37 3.34
C LYS A 63 8.34 11.78 3.54
N THR A 64 7.33 12.19 2.77
CA THR A 64 6.75 13.54 2.85
C THR A 64 5.53 13.62 3.76
N GLY A 65 4.99 12.49 4.21
CA GLY A 65 3.88 12.43 5.17
C GLY A 65 2.54 12.87 4.58
N LEU A 66 2.36 12.71 3.26
CA LEU A 66 1.10 12.96 2.55
C LEU A 66 0.19 11.72 2.54
#